data_AF-A0A0D6ATW3-F1
#
_entry.id   AF-A0A0D6ATW3-F1
#
_cell.length_a   1.000
_cell.length_b   1.000
_cell.length_c   1.000
_cell.angle_alpha   90.00
_cell.angle_beta   90.00
_cell.angle_gamma   90.00
#
_symmetry.space_group_name_H-M   'P 1'
#
loop_
_entity.id
_entity.type
_entity.pdbx_description
1 polymer ?
#
loop_
_entity_poly.entity_id
_entity_poly.type
_entity_poly.pdbx_seq_one_letter_code
_entity_poly.pdbx_strand_id
1 'polypeptide(L)'
;MTRESELAPSLPPAVQKVSKNLQRWGFWSFWLQLILGIISTVTLLFSIPALSESKQNLQGVQFGIFSAFISIVLLITSLVICYRYGKIGKKIENRDPAMRPKKSETIRLIQFGLVFNLVGMLFAIIGAETLVGLALAKSLTLSPQLIGSNPQQFVNPLDLLIIQANTNTIGAHFAGIVTSLILISRIST
;
A
#
# COMPACT_ATOMS: atom_id res chain seq x y z
N MET A 1 8.89 24.33 53.84
CA MET A 1 7.59 24.35 53.13
C MET A 1 7.90 24.56 51.65
N THR A 2 7.68 23.68 50.69
CA THR A 2 7.15 22.31 50.61
C THR A 2 7.86 21.68 49.41
N ARG A 3 8.49 20.51 49.61
CA ARG A 3 9.12 19.68 48.56
C ARG A 3 8.03 18.90 47.82
N GLU A 4 7.10 19.63 47.23
CA GLU A 4 5.95 19.12 46.47
C GLU A 4 6.05 19.66 45.03
N SER A 5 7.25 19.64 44.43
CA SER A 5 7.34 19.65 42.97
C SER A 5 6.82 18.28 42.52
N GLU A 6 5.48 18.20 42.46
CA GLU A 6 4.68 17.03 42.10
C GLU A 6 5.35 16.28 40.96
N LEU A 7 5.89 15.12 41.33
CA LEU A 7 6.26 14.05 40.43
C LEU A 7 4.97 13.63 39.71
N ALA A 8 4.64 14.33 38.63
CA ALA A 8 3.56 13.92 37.74
C ALA A 8 3.77 12.43 37.43
N PRO A 9 2.76 11.56 37.65
CA PRO A 9 2.95 10.12 37.52
C PRO A 9 3.51 9.78 36.15
N SER A 10 4.69 9.16 36.13
CA SER A 10 5.27 8.69 34.87
C SER A 10 4.29 7.75 34.17
N LEU A 11 4.14 7.89 32.85
CA LEU A 11 3.22 7.06 32.08
C LEU A 11 3.53 5.58 32.31
N PRO A 12 2.52 4.70 32.48
CA PRO A 12 2.77 3.27 32.66
C PRO A 12 3.68 2.72 31.54
N PRO A 13 4.70 1.90 31.86
CA PRO A 13 5.67 1.41 30.87
C PRO A 13 5.02 0.72 29.66
N ALA A 14 3.90 0.02 29.88
CA ALA A 14 3.11 -0.62 28.82
C ALA A 14 2.53 0.41 27.82
N VAL A 15 2.01 1.53 28.33
CA VAL A 15 1.42 2.61 27.52
C VAL A 15 2.48 3.30 26.67
N GLN A 16 3.67 3.55 27.24
CA GLN A 16 4.79 4.11 26.51
C GLN A 16 5.27 3.18 25.38
N LYS A 17 5.33 1.87 25.64
CA LYS A 17 5.72 0.87 24.64
C LYS A 17 4.74 0.82 23.47
N VAL A 18 3.44 0.86 23.75
CA VAL A 18 2.39 0.91 22.70
C VAL A 18 2.50 2.19 21.88
N SER A 19 2.67 3.35 22.53
CA SER A 19 2.86 4.63 21.84
C SER A 19 4.06 4.57 20.88
N LYS A 20 5.24 4.17 21.38
CA LYS A 20 6.46 4.10 20.57
C LYS A 20 6.32 3.14 19.40
N ASN A 21 5.64 2.01 19.58
CA ASN A 21 5.36 1.06 18.50
C ASN A 21 4.46 1.69 17.42
N LEU A 22 3.36 2.34 17.81
CA LEU A 22 2.45 3.03 16.88
C LEU A 22 3.16 4.12 16.07
N GLN A 23 3.99 4.92 16.73
CA GLN A 23 4.76 5.98 16.08
C GLN A 23 5.81 5.40 15.12
N ARG A 24 6.63 4.45 15.59
CA ARG A 24 7.73 3.89 14.80
C ARG A 24 7.21 3.12 13.58
N TRP A 25 6.31 2.17 13.77
CA TRP A 25 5.80 1.35 12.67
C TRP A 25 4.89 2.14 11.74
N GLY A 26 4.07 3.05 12.27
CA GLY A 26 3.27 3.97 11.45
C GLY A 26 4.13 4.86 10.56
N PHE A 27 5.23 5.41 11.09
CA PHE A 27 6.16 6.26 10.33
C PHE A 27 6.84 5.49 9.19
N TRP A 28 7.45 4.35 9.48
CA TRP A 28 8.15 3.55 8.45
C TRP A 28 7.19 3.05 7.37
N SER A 29 6.01 2.55 7.77
CA SER A 29 4.98 2.10 6.83
C SER A 29 4.48 3.22 5.93
N PHE A 30 4.26 4.41 6.50
CA PHE A 30 3.83 5.59 5.77
C PHE A 30 4.83 5.96 4.68
N TRP A 31 6.13 6.05 4.99
CA TRP A 31 7.14 6.41 4.00
C TRP A 31 7.32 5.35 2.93
N LEU A 32 7.30 4.07 3.31
CA LEU A 32 7.44 2.99 2.35
C LEU A 32 6.23 2.95 1.38
N GLN A 33 5.01 3.08 1.90
CA GLN A 33 3.81 3.18 1.08
C GLN A 33 3.81 4.44 0.21
N LEU A 34 4.28 5.57 0.73
CA LEU A 34 4.32 6.84 0.00
C LEU A 34 5.26 6.77 -1.20
N ILE A 35 6.50 6.31 -0.98
CA ILE A 35 7.52 6.22 -2.03
C ILE A 35 7.06 5.25 -3.12
N LEU A 36 6.65 4.04 -2.75
CA LEU A 36 6.18 3.05 -3.71
C LEU A 36 4.90 3.48 -4.43
N GLY A 37 3.99 4.15 -3.72
CA GLY A 37 2.76 4.71 -4.30
C GLY A 37 3.04 5.81 -5.31
N ILE A 38 3.99 6.70 -5.04
CA ILE A 38 4.42 7.73 -6.00
C ILE A 38 5.03 7.09 -7.24
N ILE A 39 5.97 6.15 -7.07
CA ILE A 39 6.60 5.46 -8.21
C ILE A 39 5.53 4.74 -9.04
N SER A 40 4.64 3.98 -8.39
CA SER A 40 3.53 3.29 -9.07
C SER A 40 2.64 4.25 -9.86
N THR A 41 2.20 5.35 -9.24
CA THR A 41 1.32 6.33 -9.86
C THR A 41 1.99 6.97 -11.08
N VAL A 42 3.24 7.40 -10.94
CA VAL A 42 4.01 8.00 -12.04
C VAL A 42 4.18 7.00 -13.18
N THR A 43 4.57 5.76 -12.88
CA THR A 43 4.71 4.70 -13.90
C THR A 43 3.39 4.44 -14.62
N LEU A 44 2.25 4.39 -13.90
CA LEU A 44 0.94 4.18 -14.50
C LEU A 44 0.53 5.35 -15.41
N LEU A 45 0.87 6.60 -15.06
CA LEU A 45 0.62 7.77 -15.91
C LEU A 45 1.40 7.69 -17.23
N PHE A 46 2.65 7.20 -17.21
CA PHE A 46 3.43 6.97 -18.43
C PHE A 46 2.83 5.88 -19.34
N SER A 47 2.00 5.00 -18.79
CA SER A 47 1.30 3.97 -19.55
C SER A 47 -0.01 4.44 -20.21
N ILE A 48 -0.45 5.68 -19.99
CA ILE A 48 -1.69 6.22 -20.58
C ILE A 48 -1.72 6.12 -22.12
N PRO A 49 -0.63 6.39 -22.86
CA PRO A 49 -0.63 6.23 -24.32
C PRO A 49 -1.03 4.81 -24.79
N ALA A 50 -0.83 3.79 -23.95
CA ALA A 50 -1.21 2.41 -24.24
C ALA A 50 -2.70 2.24 -24.49
N LEU A 51 -3.55 3.07 -23.87
CA LEU A 51 -5.00 3.05 -24.11
C LEU A 51 -5.37 3.56 -25.51
N SER A 52 -4.52 4.38 -26.13
CA SER A 52 -4.78 5.00 -27.43
C SER A 52 -4.21 4.20 -28.61
N GLU A 53 -3.07 3.55 -28.42
CA GLU A 53 -2.40 2.74 -29.46
C GLU A 53 -3.04 1.36 -29.64
N SER A 54 -3.71 0.85 -28.61
CA SER A 54 -4.35 -0.47 -28.58
C SER A 54 -5.68 -0.52 -29.35
N LYS A 55 -5.74 -0.03 -30.60
CA LYS A 55 -6.95 -0.12 -31.46
C LYS A 55 -7.47 -1.55 -31.68
N GLN A 56 -6.67 -2.58 -31.38
CA GLN A 56 -7.07 -4.00 -31.40
C GLN A 56 -7.39 -4.60 -30.00
N ASN A 57 -7.46 -3.77 -28.95
CA ASN A 57 -7.83 -4.08 -27.56
C ASN A 57 -7.95 -5.57 -27.17
N LEU A 58 -6.84 -6.11 -26.69
CA LEU A 58 -6.90 -7.16 -25.68
C LEU A 58 -7.56 -6.56 -24.43
N GLN A 59 -8.81 -6.95 -24.17
CA GLN A 59 -9.61 -6.59 -22.99
C GLN A 59 -8.81 -6.64 -21.66
N GLY A 60 -7.76 -7.48 -21.60
CA GLY A 60 -6.83 -7.58 -20.49
C GLY A 60 -6.02 -6.30 -20.16
N VAL A 61 -5.62 -5.48 -21.15
CA VAL A 61 -4.83 -4.26 -20.86
C VAL A 61 -5.66 -3.22 -20.12
N GLN A 62 -6.86 -2.95 -20.62
CA GLN A 62 -7.80 -2.02 -19.97
C GLN A 62 -8.16 -2.50 -18.57
N PHE A 63 -8.40 -3.80 -18.42
CA PHE A 63 -8.68 -4.39 -17.12
C PHE A 63 -7.49 -4.27 -16.15
N GLY A 64 -6.26 -4.49 -16.62
CA GLY A 64 -5.04 -4.32 -15.83
C GLY A 64 -4.85 -2.90 -15.32
N ILE A 65 -5.11 -1.89 -16.17
CA ILE A 65 -5.03 -0.47 -15.79
C ILE A 65 -6.14 -0.10 -14.80
N PHE A 66 -7.37 -0.56 -15.03
CA PHE A 66 -8.48 -0.35 -14.13
C PHE A 66 -8.22 -0.95 -12.74
N SER A 67 -7.67 -2.16 -12.70
CA SER A 67 -7.29 -2.84 -11.46
C SER A 67 -6.18 -2.08 -10.72
N ALA A 68 -5.16 -1.60 -11.44
CA ALA A 68 -4.10 -0.77 -10.88
C ALA A 68 -4.64 0.54 -10.28
N PHE A 69 -5.57 1.19 -10.97
CA PHE A 69 -6.21 2.42 -10.50
C PHE A 69 -6.97 2.20 -9.18
N ILE A 70 -7.80 1.15 -9.09
CA ILE A 70 -8.49 0.80 -7.84
C ILE A 70 -7.50 0.55 -6.71
N SER A 71 -6.43 -0.20 -6.99
CA SER A 71 -5.39 -0.48 -6.01
C SER A 71 -4.73 0.80 -5.48
N ILE A 72 -4.39 1.75 -6.35
CA ILE A 72 -3.82 3.05 -5.94
C ILE A 72 -4.79 3.85 -5.07
N VAL A 73 -6.09 3.87 -5.38
CA VAL A 73 -7.11 4.55 -4.54
C VAL A 73 -7.17 3.94 -3.14
N LEU A 74 -7.12 2.61 -3.05
CA LEU A 74 -7.07 1.89 -1.77
C LEU A 74 -5.75 2.15 -1.04
N LEU A 75 -4.63 2.29 -1.75
CA LEU A 75 -3.33 2.64 -1.19
C LEU A 75 -3.35 4.04 -0.57
N ILE A 76 -3.94 5.04 -1.23
CA ILE A 76 -4.09 6.39 -0.67
C ILE A 76 -4.89 6.33 0.65
N THR A 77 -5.96 5.54 0.68
CA THR A 77 -6.77 5.35 1.90
C THR A 77 -5.95 4.70 3.02
N SER A 78 -5.17 3.67 2.70
CA SER A 78 -4.24 3.04 3.65
C SER A 78 -3.19 4.03 4.16
N LEU A 79 -2.65 4.88 3.29
CA LEU A 79 -1.63 5.87 3.64
C LEU A 79 -2.14 6.84 4.71
N VAL A 80 -3.38 7.31 4.55
CA VAL A 80 -4.06 8.17 5.53
C VAL A 80 -4.22 7.43 6.87
N ILE A 81 -4.58 6.15 6.84
CA ILE A 81 -4.72 5.34 8.07
C ILE A 81 -3.35 5.15 8.75
N CYS A 82 -2.28 4.85 8.01
CA CYS A 82 -0.92 4.72 8.56
C CYS A 82 -0.44 6.02 9.22
N TYR A 83 -0.71 7.17 8.61
CA TYR A 83 -0.42 8.47 9.23
C TYR A 83 -1.17 8.66 10.55
N ARG A 84 -2.43 8.20 10.63
CA ARG A 84 -3.23 8.26 11.87
C ARG A 84 -2.68 7.37 12.97
N TYR A 85 -2.00 6.26 12.67
CA TYR A 85 -1.34 5.43 13.71
C TYR A 85 -0.34 6.25 14.52
N GLY A 86 0.52 7.02 13.85
CA GLY A 86 1.50 7.89 14.53
C GLY A 86 0.83 8.98 15.37
N LYS A 87 -0.25 9.59 14.86
CA LYS A 87 -1.03 10.59 15.62
C LYS A 87 -1.69 9.98 16.86
N ILE A 88 -2.17 8.75 16.78
CA ILE A 88 -2.73 8.02 17.92
C ILE A 88 -1.65 7.69 18.94
N GLY A 89 -0.47 7.25 18.51
CA GLY A 89 0.69 7.04 19.39
C GLY A 89 0.97 8.28 20.25
N LYS A 90 1.07 9.46 19.62
CA LYS A 90 1.27 10.73 20.35
C LYS A 90 0.12 11.06 21.31
N LYS A 91 -1.14 10.76 20.95
CA LYS A 91 -2.30 10.99 21.84
C LYS A 91 -2.32 10.06 23.05
N ILE A 92 -1.78 8.84 22.93
CA ILE A 92 -1.69 7.88 24.04
C ILE A 92 -0.74 8.40 25.15
N GLU A 93 0.22 9.24 24.79
CA GLU A 93 1.13 9.89 25.74
C GLU A 93 0.48 11.05 26.52
N ASN A 94 -0.81 11.34 26.30
CA ASN A 94 -1.50 12.38 27.07
C ASN A 94 -1.54 12.02 28.57
N ARG A 95 -1.26 13.03 29.40
CA ARG A 95 -1.26 12.91 30.86
C ARG A 95 -2.65 12.61 31.40
N ASP A 96 -3.68 13.21 30.80
CA ASP A 96 -5.07 12.95 31.14
C ASP A 96 -5.54 11.60 30.54
N PRO A 97 -5.87 10.58 31.37
CA PRO A 97 -6.38 9.30 30.91
C PRO A 97 -7.70 9.39 30.15
N ALA A 98 -8.56 10.38 30.45
CA ALA A 98 -9.86 10.55 29.79
C ALA A 98 -9.69 11.00 28.32
N MET A 99 -8.56 11.62 28.00
CA MET A 99 -8.22 12.09 26.65
C MET A 99 -7.46 11.05 25.83
N ARG A 100 -7.16 9.86 26.39
CA ARG A 100 -6.48 8.77 25.68
C ARG A 100 -7.47 8.01 24.79
N PRO A 101 -7.09 7.69 23.54
CA PRO A 101 -7.92 6.89 22.65
C PRO A 101 -8.12 5.48 23.21
N LYS A 102 -9.31 4.90 23.01
CA LYS A 102 -9.61 3.56 23.51
C LYS A 102 -8.79 2.51 22.75
N LYS A 103 -8.39 1.44 23.46
CA LYS A 103 -7.71 0.28 22.86
C LYS A 103 -8.55 -0.33 21.72
N SER A 104 -9.86 -0.49 21.94
CA SER A 104 -10.80 -1.02 20.94
C SER A 104 -10.88 -0.15 19.68
N GLU A 105 -10.93 1.18 19.82
CA GLU A 105 -10.94 2.12 18.70
C GLU A 105 -9.63 2.06 17.90
N THR A 106 -8.50 1.96 18.60
CA THR A 106 -7.18 1.84 17.97
C THR A 106 -7.06 0.53 17.19
N ILE A 107 -7.45 -0.60 17.80
CA ILE A 107 -7.44 -1.91 17.12
C ILE A 107 -8.37 -1.89 15.91
N ARG A 108 -9.58 -1.33 16.03
CA ARG A 108 -10.53 -1.24 14.92
C ARG A 108 -9.98 -0.43 13.75
N LEU A 109 -9.31 0.69 14.03
CA LEU A 109 -8.64 1.48 12.97
C LEU A 109 -7.55 0.66 12.27
N ILE A 110 -6.75 -0.10 13.03
CA ILE A 110 -5.70 -0.95 12.45
C ILE A 110 -6.30 -2.08 11.59
N GLN A 111 -7.40 -2.68 12.03
CA GLN A 111 -8.14 -3.69 11.26
C GLN A 111 -8.70 -3.11 9.96
N PHE A 112 -9.24 -1.88 9.99
CA PHE A 112 -9.64 -1.20 8.75
C PHE A 112 -8.45 -1.02 7.81
N GLY A 113 -7.31 -0.52 8.31
CA GLY A 113 -6.10 -0.40 7.50
C GLY A 113 -5.64 -1.73 6.90
N LEU A 114 -5.70 -2.81 7.68
CA LEU A 114 -5.40 -4.16 7.21
C LEU A 114 -6.30 -4.58 6.04
N VAL A 115 -7.62 -4.38 6.16
CA VAL A 115 -8.58 -4.72 5.11
C VAL A 115 -8.32 -3.91 3.84
N PHE A 116 -8.12 -2.59 3.95
CA PHE A 116 -7.80 -1.75 2.80
C PHE A 116 -6.53 -2.20 2.07
N ASN A 117 -5.50 -2.61 2.82
CA ASN A 117 -4.29 -3.11 2.21
C ASN A 117 -4.46 -4.48 1.56
N LEU A 118 -5.22 -5.40 2.17
CA LEU A 118 -5.48 -6.72 1.58
C LEU A 118 -6.28 -6.60 0.28
N VAL A 119 -7.36 -5.81 0.29
CA VAL A 119 -8.18 -5.59 -0.90
C VAL A 119 -7.37 -4.86 -1.98
N GLY A 120 -6.64 -3.82 -1.62
CA GLY A 120 -5.80 -3.09 -2.56
C GLY A 120 -4.72 -3.96 -3.19
N MET A 121 -4.05 -4.80 -2.38
CA MET A 121 -3.08 -5.79 -2.87
C MET A 121 -3.72 -6.78 -3.84
N LEU A 122 -4.92 -7.29 -3.54
CA LEU A 122 -5.63 -8.22 -4.42
C LEU A 122 -5.87 -7.61 -5.80
N PHE A 123 -6.32 -6.36 -5.87
CA PHE A 123 -6.48 -5.65 -7.15
C PHE A 123 -5.14 -5.47 -7.87
N ALA A 124 -4.05 -5.14 -7.17
CA ALA A 124 -2.76 -5.02 -7.82
C ALA A 124 -2.25 -6.37 -8.38
N ILE A 125 -2.46 -7.48 -7.65
CA ILE A 125 -2.11 -8.83 -8.13
C ILE A 125 -2.89 -9.17 -9.38
N ILE A 126 -4.21 -8.98 -9.37
CA ILE A 126 -5.07 -9.25 -10.53
C ILE A 126 -4.61 -8.44 -11.75
N GLY A 127 -4.28 -7.16 -11.54
CA GLY A 127 -3.79 -6.28 -12.60
C GLY A 127 -2.44 -6.73 -13.17
N ALA A 128 -1.50 -7.11 -12.31
CA ALA A 128 -0.20 -7.63 -12.71
C ALA A 128 -0.33 -8.95 -13.48
N GLU A 129 -1.03 -9.94 -12.94
CA GLU A 129 -1.17 -11.27 -13.55
C GLU A 129 -1.85 -11.22 -14.91
N THR A 130 -2.86 -10.36 -15.08
CA THR A 130 -3.53 -10.17 -16.38
C THR A 130 -2.54 -9.75 -17.47
N LEU A 131 -1.64 -8.82 -17.15
CA LEU A 131 -0.67 -8.30 -18.09
C LEU A 131 0.55 -9.21 -18.26
N VAL A 132 1.00 -9.87 -17.20
CA VAL A 132 2.04 -10.90 -17.28
C VAL A 132 1.58 -12.04 -18.17
N GLY A 133 0.35 -12.52 -18.01
CA GLY A 133 -0.24 -13.53 -18.89
C GLY A 133 -0.29 -13.08 -20.35
N LEU A 134 -0.64 -11.82 -20.59
CA LEU A 134 -0.63 -11.25 -21.94
C LEU A 134 0.79 -11.17 -22.54
N ALA A 135 1.76 -10.67 -21.78
CA ALA A 135 3.14 -10.59 -22.20
C ALA A 135 3.71 -11.98 -22.50
N LEU A 136 3.39 -12.96 -21.66
CA LEU A 136 3.79 -14.36 -21.86
C LEU A 136 3.16 -14.94 -23.13
N ALA A 137 1.86 -14.73 -23.35
CA ALA A 137 1.18 -15.19 -24.56
C ALA A 137 1.82 -14.61 -25.83
N LYS A 138 2.06 -13.29 -25.86
CA LYS A 138 2.80 -12.64 -26.96
C LYS A 138 4.17 -13.29 -27.16
N SER A 139 4.92 -13.48 -26.08
CA SER A 139 6.25 -14.10 -26.13
C SER A 139 6.26 -15.53 -26.65
N LEU A 140 5.23 -16.34 -26.37
CA LEU A 140 5.12 -17.72 -26.83
C LEU A 140 4.67 -17.82 -28.30
N THR A 141 3.95 -16.81 -28.80
CA THR A 141 3.50 -16.77 -30.20
C THR A 141 4.53 -16.17 -31.16
N LEU A 142 5.62 -15.60 -30.65
CA LEU A 142 6.74 -15.09 -31.46
C LEU A 142 7.43 -16.26 -32.18
N SER A 143 7.17 -16.41 -33.48
CA SER A 143 7.84 -17.40 -34.32
C SER A 143 9.18 -16.83 -34.81
N PRO A 144 10.32 -17.50 -34.59
CA PRO A 144 11.64 -17.01 -35.02
C PRO A 144 11.74 -16.68 -36.52
N GLN A 145 10.96 -17.37 -37.36
CA GLN A 145 10.93 -17.15 -38.80
C GLN A 145 10.13 -15.90 -39.23
N LEU A 146 9.39 -15.26 -38.33
CA LEU A 146 8.53 -14.09 -38.60
C LEU A 146 9.05 -12.79 -37.96
N ILE A 147 10.23 -12.81 -37.34
CA ILE A 147 10.87 -11.64 -36.73
C ILE A 147 11.04 -10.55 -37.81
N GLY A 148 10.19 -9.51 -37.74
CA GLY A 148 10.19 -8.37 -38.68
C GLY A 148 8.90 -8.18 -39.48
N SER A 149 7.98 -9.16 -39.48
CA SER A 149 6.77 -9.12 -40.33
C SER A 149 5.52 -8.60 -39.64
N ASN A 150 5.43 -8.65 -38.30
CA ASN A 150 4.30 -8.09 -37.55
C ASN A 150 4.73 -7.53 -36.17
N PRO A 151 4.92 -6.19 -36.05
CA PRO A 151 5.28 -5.54 -34.78
C PRO A 151 4.32 -5.80 -33.61
N GLN A 152 3.06 -6.19 -33.88
CA GLN A 152 2.05 -6.45 -32.84
C GLN A 152 2.27 -7.76 -32.06
N GLN A 153 3.14 -8.65 -32.54
CA GLN A 153 3.47 -9.91 -31.84
C GLN A 153 4.48 -9.71 -30.71
N PHE A 154 5.15 -8.55 -30.65
CA PHE A 154 6.10 -8.23 -29.60
C PHE A 154 5.39 -7.74 -28.33
N VAL A 155 6.01 -7.98 -27.18
CA VAL A 155 5.56 -7.42 -25.90
C VAL A 155 5.67 -5.90 -25.96
N ASN A 156 4.58 -5.19 -25.63
CA ASN A 156 4.57 -3.75 -25.65
C ASN A 156 5.30 -3.23 -24.39
N PRO A 157 6.29 -2.33 -24.50
CA PRO A 157 6.95 -1.72 -23.35
C PRO A 157 5.98 -1.05 -22.37
N LEU A 158 4.87 -0.49 -22.84
CA LEU A 158 3.87 0.12 -21.97
C LEU A 158 3.15 -0.90 -21.09
N ASP A 159 2.95 -2.14 -21.58
CA ASP A 159 2.38 -3.25 -20.78
C ASP A 159 3.31 -3.56 -19.58
N LEU A 160 4.64 -3.53 -19.82
CA LEU A 160 5.65 -3.77 -18.79
C LEU A 160 5.66 -2.65 -17.73
N LEU A 161 5.44 -1.40 -18.12
CA LEU A 161 5.29 -0.30 -17.17
C LEU A 161 4.06 -0.51 -16.26
N ILE A 162 2.92 -0.95 -16.81
CA ILE A 162 1.72 -1.21 -15.99
C ILE A 162 1.96 -2.39 -15.03
N ILE A 163 2.69 -3.43 -15.46
CA ILE A 163 3.13 -4.53 -14.56
C ILE A 163 3.99 -3.96 -13.43
N GLN A 164 4.97 -3.11 -13.74
CA GLN A 164 5.84 -2.49 -12.74
C GLN A 164 5.06 -1.62 -11.75
N ALA A 165 4.07 -0.85 -12.21
CA ALA A 165 3.19 -0.06 -11.36
C ALA A 165 2.42 -0.96 -10.37
N ASN A 166 1.79 -2.03 -10.86
CA ASN A 166 1.09 -2.99 -10.01
C ASN A 166 2.04 -3.63 -8.98
N THR A 167 3.23 -4.07 -9.39
CA THR A 167 4.23 -4.68 -8.50
C THR A 167 4.66 -3.72 -7.38
N ASN A 168 4.90 -2.45 -7.68
CA ASN A 168 5.20 -1.44 -6.66
C ASN A 168 4.03 -1.26 -5.68
N THR A 169 2.79 -1.29 -6.20
CA THR A 169 1.57 -1.16 -5.39
C THR A 169 1.36 -2.36 -4.47
N ILE A 170 1.69 -3.58 -4.93
CA ILE A 170 1.73 -4.80 -4.08
C ILE A 170 2.71 -4.58 -2.93
N GLY A 171 3.95 -4.15 -3.21
CA GLY A 171 4.95 -3.89 -2.18
C GLY A 171 4.50 -2.83 -1.16
N ALA A 172 3.82 -1.79 -1.63
CA ALA A 172 3.26 -0.75 -0.76
C ALA A 172 2.21 -1.33 0.19
N HIS A 173 1.23 -2.06 -0.34
CA HIS A 173 0.20 -2.68 0.48
C HIS A 173 0.75 -3.73 1.44
N PHE A 174 1.76 -4.49 1.02
CA PHE A 174 2.43 -5.47 1.87
C PHE A 174 3.03 -4.82 3.11
N ALA A 175 3.70 -3.67 2.95
CA ALA A 175 4.23 -2.90 4.08
C ALA A 175 3.12 -2.47 5.06
N GLY A 176 1.94 -2.10 4.55
CA GLY A 176 0.76 -1.77 5.35
C GLY A 176 0.20 -2.96 6.12
N ILE A 177 0.12 -4.13 5.49
CA ILE A 177 -0.31 -5.40 6.11
C ILE A 177 0.62 -5.78 7.24
N VAL A 178 1.93 -5.86 6.97
CA VAL A 178 2.95 -6.22 7.97
C VAL A 178 2.88 -5.29 9.17
N THR A 179 2.76 -3.99 8.92
CA THR A 179 2.62 -2.97 9.97
C THR A 179 1.37 -3.20 10.81
N SER A 180 0.23 -3.47 10.17
CA SER A 180 -1.05 -3.69 10.85
C SER A 180 -1.00 -4.95 11.72
N LEU A 181 -0.42 -6.04 11.23
CA LEU A 181 -0.25 -7.29 11.98
C LEU A 181 0.67 -7.12 13.19
N ILE A 182 1.80 -6.42 13.02
CA ILE A 182 2.72 -6.11 14.12
C ILE A 182 2.00 -5.27 15.19
N LEU A 183 1.28 -4.22 14.79
CA LEU A 183 0.59 -3.35 15.73
C LEU A 183 -0.52 -4.08 16.49
N ILE A 184 -1.32 -4.91 15.81
CA ILE A 184 -2.35 -5.73 16.47
C ILE A 184 -1.71 -6.62 17.54
N SER A 185 -0.66 -7.37 17.19
CA SER A 185 0.06 -8.26 18.12
C SER A 185 0.65 -7.52 19.32
N ARG A 186 1.19 -6.32 19.11
CA ARG A 186 1.82 -5.51 20.16
C ARG A 186 0.82 -4.79 21.07
N ILE A 187 -0.42 -4.59 20.63
CA ILE A 187 -1.47 -3.93 21.41
C ILE A 187 -2.36 -4.96 22.11
N SER A 188 -2.54 -6.15 21.52
CA SER A 188 -3.36 -7.22 22.11
C SER A 188 -2.73 -7.81 23.36
N THR A 189 -1.40 -7.98 23.35
CA THR A 189 -0.57 -8.47 24.47
C THR A 189 -0.47 -7.43 25.56
#